data_AF-A0A1F9CWZ2-F1
#
_entry.id   AF-A0A1F9CWZ2-F1
#
_cell.length_a   1.000
_cell.length_b   1.000
_cell.length_c   1.000
_cell.angle_alpha   90.00
_cell.angle_beta   90.00
_cell.angle_gamma   90.00
#
_symmetry.space_group_name_H-M   'P 1'
#
loop_
_entity.id
_entity.type
_entity.pdbx_description
1 polymer ?
#
loop_
_entity_poly.entity_id
_entity_poly.type
_entity_poly.pdbx_seq_one_letter_code
_entity_poly.pdbx_strand_id
1 'polypeptide(L)' 'MRIYRVHKINAVLIDIDQDLYPEALDKLQNDILKKTDGCTTAGVPNKNDWIVNCTGQGRIYPLIIEAIRLLWELI' A
#
# COMPACT_ATOMS: atom_id res chain seq x y z
N MET A 1 1.12 -10.47 15.95
CA MET A 1 1.15 -9.19 15.21
C MET A 1 1.15 -9.43 13.68
N ARG A 2 0.14 -10.13 13.14
CA ARG A 2 -0.02 -10.40 11.69
C ARG A 2 -1.33 -9.80 11.13
N ILE A 3 -2.25 -9.44 12.03
CA ILE A 3 -3.64 -9.08 11.72
C ILE A 3 -3.76 -7.61 11.26
N TYR A 4 -2.97 -6.70 11.83
CA TYR A 4 -3.05 -5.26 11.52
C TYR A 4 -2.81 -4.91 10.04
N ARG A 5 -1.92 -5.65 9.36
CA ARG A 5 -1.61 -5.40 7.93
C ARG A 5 -2.77 -5.79 7.03
N VAL A 6 -3.40 -6.93 7.33
CA VAL A 6 -4.59 -7.39 6.61
C VAL A 6 -5.76 -6.44 6.85
N HIS A 7 -5.90 -5.90 8.07
CA HIS A 7 -6.93 -4.89 8.36
C HIS A 7 -6.79 -3.63 7.48
N LYS A 8 -5.57 -3.17 7.21
CA LYS A 8 -5.36 -1.99 6.35
C LYS A 8 -5.71 -2.26 4.89
N ILE A 9 -5.37 -3.44 4.37
CA ILE A 9 -5.77 -3.84 3.01
C ILE A 9 -7.28 -4.02 2.92
N ASN A 10 -7.91 -4.68 3.90
CA ASN A 10 -9.36 -4.86 3.92
C ASN A 10 -10.10 -3.52 4.00
N ALA A 11 -9.56 -2.53 4.72
CA ALA A 11 -10.15 -1.19 4.75
C ALA A 11 -10.16 -0.54 3.36
N VAL A 12 -9.06 -0.64 2.60
CA VAL A 12 -9.02 -0.17 1.21
C VAL A 12 -10.06 -0.88 0.35
N LEU A 13 -10.19 -2.21 0.48
CA LEU A 13 -11.18 -2.97 -0.29
C LEU A 13 -12.62 -2.56 0.07
N ILE A 14 -12.91 -2.34 1.34
CA ILE A 14 -14.22 -1.84 1.79
C ILE A 14 -14.53 -0.46 1.19
N ASP A 15 -13.56 0.44 1.15
CA ASP A 15 -13.75 1.76 0.54
C ASP A 15 -14.05 1.64 -0.96
N ILE A 16 -13.31 0.75 -1.67
CA ILE A 16 -13.54 0.47 -3.09
C ILE A 16 -14.96 -0.08 -3.32
N ASP A 17 -15.39 -1.05 -2.51
CA ASP A 17 -16.73 -1.65 -2.60
C ASP A 17 -17.86 -0.64 -2.33
N GLN A 18 -17.54 0.50 -1.69
CA GLN A 18 -18.47 1.58 -1.37
C GLN A 18 -18.33 2.79 -2.30
N ASP A 19 -17.57 2.68 -3.40
CA ASP A 19 -17.24 3.78 -4.32
C ASP A 19 -16.51 4.97 -3.64
N LEU A 20 -15.92 4.75 -2.47
CA LEU A 20 -15.13 5.73 -1.72
C LEU A 20 -13.67 5.77 -2.22
N TYR A 21 -13.51 6.05 -3.52
CA TYR A 21 -12.20 6.00 -4.18
C TYR A 21 -11.16 6.98 -3.61
N PRO A 22 -11.50 8.23 -3.25
CA PRO A 22 -10.56 9.15 -2.61
C PRO A 22 -10.01 8.61 -1.28
N GLU A 23 -10.86 7.97 -0.47
CA GLU A 23 -10.49 7.37 0.80
C GLU A 23 -9.63 6.11 0.62
N ALA A 24 -9.96 5.28 -0.37
CA ALA A 24 -9.15 4.12 -0.75
C ALA A 24 -7.74 4.55 -1.20
N LEU A 25 -7.68 5.61 -2.02
CA LEU A 25 -6.44 6.19 -2.53
C LEU A 25 -5.56 6.75 -1.41
N ASP A 26 -6.15 7.52 -0.48
CA ASP A 26 -5.43 8.05 0.68
C ASP A 26 -4.80 6.92 1.50
N LYS A 27 -5.55 5.85 1.79
CA LYS A 27 -5.04 4.70 2.54
C LYS A 27 -3.91 3.98 1.79
N LEU A 28 -4.02 3.79 0.48
CA LEU A 28 -2.94 3.19 -0.31
C LEU A 28 -1.67 4.06 -0.28
N GLN A 29 -1.79 5.37 -0.47
CA GLN A 29 -0.65 6.28 -0.56
C GLN A 29 -0.01 6.57 0.80
N ASN A 30 -0.83 6.84 1.83
CA ASN A 30 -0.34 7.36 3.10
C ASN A 30 -0.11 6.28 4.15
N ASP A 31 -0.83 5.17 4.10
CA ASP A 31 -0.66 4.08 5.06
C ASP A 31 0.16 2.92 4.50
N ILE A 32 -0.16 2.43 3.31
CA ILE A 32 0.39 1.16 2.81
C ILE A 32 1.70 1.37 2.04
N LEU A 33 1.74 2.33 1.10
CA LEU A 33 2.91 2.60 0.28
C LEU A 33 4.14 2.95 1.15
N LYS A 34 3.98 3.89 2.10
CA LYS A 34 5.04 4.33 3.05
C LYS A 34 5.57 3.23 3.98
N LYS A 35 4.96 2.03 3.99
CA LYS A 35 5.37 0.88 4.79
C LYS A 35 5.98 -0.24 3.95
N THR A 36 6.08 -0.03 2.64
CA THR A 36 6.49 -1.04 1.65
C THR A 36 7.45 -0.49 0.60
N ASP A 37 7.88 0.78 0.71
CA ASP A 37 8.67 1.51 -0.27
C ASP A 37 10.11 1.81 0.17
N GLY A 38 10.55 1.38 1.36
CA GLY A 38 11.88 1.68 1.88
C GLY A 38 13.00 1.28 0.92
N CYS A 39 12.92 0.09 0.32
CA CYS A 39 13.91 -0.35 -0.67
C CYS A 39 13.89 0.49 -1.95
N THR A 40 12.71 0.97 -2.38
CA THR A 40 12.60 1.82 -3.58
C THR A 40 13.12 3.22 -3.31
N THR A 41 12.86 3.76 -2.11
CA THR A 41 13.15 5.17 -1.77
C THR A 41 14.54 5.37 -1.18
N ALA A 42 15.04 4.40 -0.41
CA ALA A 42 16.29 4.49 0.35
C ALA A 42 17.27 3.33 0.06
N GLY A 43 16.92 2.38 -0.81
CA GLY A 43 17.75 1.22 -1.14
C GLY A 43 17.75 0.09 -0.09
N VAL A 44 17.13 0.32 1.07
CA VAL A 44 17.02 -0.65 2.18
C VAL A 44 15.66 -0.54 2.86
N PRO A 45 15.14 -1.61 3.50
CA PRO A 45 13.90 -1.52 4.25
C PRO A 45 14.01 -0.52 5.41
N ASN A 46 12.98 0.30 5.62
CA ASN A 46 12.88 1.16 6.79
C ASN A 46 12.53 0.33 8.03
N LYS A 47 12.91 0.82 9.22
CA LYS A 47 12.60 0.19 10.52
C LYS A 47 11.10 -0.08 10.72
N ASN A 48 10.25 0.76 10.13
CA ASN A 48 8.80 0.70 10.29
C ASN A 48 8.10 0.00 9.11
N ASP A 49 8.85 -0.55 8.16
CA ASP A 49 8.26 -1.26 7.03
C ASP A 49 7.59 -2.55 7.48
N TRP A 50 6.51 -2.89 6.81
CA TRP A 50 5.84 -4.17 7.03
C TRP A 50 6.65 -5.30 6.40
N ILE A 51 7.34 -5.04 5.28
CA ILE A 51 8.15 -6.03 4.59
C ILE A 51 9.63 -5.67 4.77
N VAL A 52 10.32 -6.40 5.63
CA VAL A 52 11.70 -6.08 6.04
C VAL A 52 12.79 -6.66 5.11
N ASN A 53 12.45 -6.94 3.85
CA ASN A 53 13.43 -7.37 2.84
C ASN A 53 13.06 -6.83 1.45
N CYS A 54 14.07 -6.48 0.67
CA CYS A 54 13.85 -5.83 -0.62
C CYS A 54 13.25 -6.75 -1.68
N THR A 55 13.52 -8.05 -1.64
CA THR A 55 12.86 -9.01 -2.54
C THR A 55 11.34 -9.00 -2.37
N GLY A 56 10.87 -8.93 -1.13
CA GLY A 56 9.44 -8.85 -0.82
C GLY A 56 8.84 -7.50 -1.20
N GLN A 57 9.52 -6.40 -0.88
CA GLN A 57 9.05 -5.06 -1.28
C GLN A 57 8.98 -4.93 -2.81
N GLY A 58 9.98 -5.42 -3.53
CA GLY A 58 10.01 -5.40 -5.00
C GLY A 58 8.89 -6.17 -5.68
N ARG A 59 8.24 -7.11 -4.98
CA ARG A 59 7.05 -7.82 -5.49
C ARG A 59 5.75 -7.05 -5.25
N ILE A 60 5.68 -6.29 -4.15
CA ILE A 60 4.44 -5.66 -3.68
C ILE A 60 4.34 -4.20 -4.12
N TYR A 61 5.45 -3.47 -4.12
CA TYR A 61 5.50 -2.06 -4.50
C TYR A 61 4.87 -1.80 -5.88
N PRO A 62 5.19 -2.55 -6.96
CA PRO A 62 4.56 -2.32 -8.27
C PRO A 62 3.04 -2.52 -8.25
N LEU A 63 2.54 -3.46 -7.46
CA LEU A 63 1.10 -3.73 -7.34
C LEU A 63 0.37 -2.59 -6.64
N ILE A 64 0.98 -2.01 -5.60
CA ILE A 64 0.41 -0.84 -4.89
C ILE A 64 0.39 0.38 -5.82
N ILE A 65 1.47 0.63 -6.55
CA ILE A 65 1.52 1.74 -7.52
C ILE A 65 0.47 1.56 -8.62
N GLU A 66 0.30 0.34 -9.13
CA GLU A 66 -0.74 0.07 -10.13
C GLU A 66 -2.15 0.25 -9.57
N ALA A 67 -2.41 -0.20 -8.34
CA ALA A 67 -3.70 0.03 -7.68
C ALA A 67 -3.99 1.52 -7.48
N ILE A 68 -2.99 2.31 -7.06
CA ILE A 68 -3.08 3.77 -6.95
C ILE A 68 -3.42 4.40 -8.30
N ARG A 69 -2.73 3.96 -9.37
CA ARG A 69 -2.95 4.46 -10.74
C ARG A 69 -4.37 4.17 -11.22
N LEU A 70 -4.86 2.95 -10.99
CA LEU A 70 -6.23 2.56 -11.36
C LEU A 70 -7.29 3.36 -10.60
N LEU A 71 -7.10 3.59 -9.30
CA LEU A 71 -8.04 4.41 -8.52
C LEU A 71 -8.08 5.87 -8.99
N TRP A 72 -6.94 6.43 -9.41
CA TRP A 72 -6.90 7.77 -10.00
C TRP A 72 -7.70 7.89 -11.30
N GLU A 73 -7.96 6.80 -12.03
CA GLU A 73 -8.79 6.82 -13.23
C GLU A 73 -10.30 6.85 -12.92
N LEU A 74 -10.68 6.67 -11.65
CA LEU A 74 -12.08 6.63 -11.19
C LEU A 74 -12.52 7.91 -10.45
N ILE A 75 -11.62 8.89 -10.31
CA ILE A 75 -11.83 10.18 -9.62
C ILE A 75 -11.70 11.31 -10.65
#